data_AF-A0A7Y3PTG9-F1
#
_entry.id   AF-A0A7Y3PTG9-F1
#
_cell.length_a   1.000
_cell.length_b   1.000
_cell.length_c   1.000
_cell.angle_alpha   90.00
_cell.angle_beta   90.00
_cell.angle_gamma   90.00
#
_symmetry.space_group_name_H-M   'P 1'
#
loop_
_entity.id
_entity.type
_entity.pdbx_description
1 polymer ?
#
loop_
_entity_poly.entity_id
_entity_poly.type
_entity_poly.pdbx_seq_one_letter_code
_entity_poly.pdbx_strand_id
1 'polypeptide(L)'
;MQHADRYKELIAHTLVGSHRAGAHTLPQALLDDYDELLRLIEEGKNAQGRWISPRAENTAEKAAIRLHRLGNYGGRDGLITDHIAPALDTYIERFTQARRTAGQYAYSPVVHTAMLLEPQDVREAIVVLLESTHYYGQIRQAWALLRGGLYGAAAANTNTGVDPRGALSPLGEVRNIADLEPEWVNAGNVGAKPWPWGDQAPIHIKLGWLIDHGAEFWAPTALEHDQLYVQLRDADRVKAGHLRATGAVHHARG
;
A
#
# COMPACT_ATOMS: atom_id res chain seq x y z
N MET A 1 17.57 12.88 -19.77
CA MET A 1 17.28 12.50 -18.38
C MET A 1 17.21 10.98 -18.34
N GLN A 2 18.39 10.38 -18.19
CA GLN A 2 18.67 8.97 -18.49
C GLN A 2 18.26 8.07 -17.32
N HIS A 3 17.87 6.84 -17.65
CA HIS A 3 17.21 5.85 -16.80
C HIS A 3 17.69 5.78 -15.33
N ALA A 4 18.99 5.94 -15.05
CA ALA A 4 19.56 5.89 -13.71
C ALA A 4 18.95 6.91 -12.72
N ASP A 5 18.64 8.13 -13.14
CA ASP A 5 18.06 9.16 -12.27
C ASP A 5 16.59 8.85 -11.90
N ARG A 6 15.80 8.29 -12.83
CA ARG A 6 14.41 7.86 -12.56
C ARG A 6 14.35 6.65 -11.63
N TYR A 7 15.28 5.71 -11.76
CA TYR A 7 15.33 4.52 -10.90
C TYR A 7 15.78 4.85 -9.48
N LYS A 8 16.71 5.80 -9.34
CA LYS A 8 17.09 6.37 -8.03
C LYS A 8 15.88 6.91 -7.30
N GLU A 9 15.04 7.72 -7.95
CA GLU A 9 13.96 8.40 -7.24
C GLU A 9 12.90 7.44 -6.68
N LEU A 10 12.55 6.38 -7.41
CA LEU A 10 11.37 5.60 -7.04
C LEU A 10 11.65 4.45 -6.07
N ILE A 11 12.68 3.62 -6.32
CA ILE A 11 12.98 2.48 -5.44
C ILE A 11 13.67 2.97 -4.17
N ALA A 12 14.60 3.91 -4.29
CA ALA A 12 15.36 4.36 -3.14
C ALA A 12 14.57 5.23 -2.18
N HIS A 13 13.84 6.22 -2.68
CA HIS A 13 13.14 7.15 -1.81
C HIS A 13 11.96 6.46 -1.13
N THR A 14 11.25 5.60 -1.86
CA THR A 14 10.09 4.92 -1.29
C THR A 14 10.52 3.77 -0.40
N LEU A 15 11.26 2.76 -0.90
CA LEU A 15 11.54 1.52 -0.14
C LEU A 15 12.63 1.71 0.93
N VAL A 16 13.76 2.33 0.59
CA VAL A 16 14.83 2.56 1.58
C VAL A 16 14.47 3.72 2.51
N GLY A 17 13.76 4.74 2.01
CA GLY A 17 13.26 5.83 2.84
C GLY A 17 12.28 5.35 3.92
N SER A 18 11.29 4.53 3.58
CA SER A 18 10.37 3.93 4.55
C SER A 18 11.10 3.00 5.53
N HIS A 19 12.08 2.23 5.06
CA HIS A 19 12.93 1.44 5.94
C HIS A 19 13.68 2.30 6.98
N ARG A 20 14.32 3.40 6.53
CA ARG A 20 15.04 4.33 7.41
C ARG A 20 14.11 5.05 8.39
N ALA A 21 12.85 5.26 8.01
CA ALA A 21 11.80 5.76 8.91
C ALA A 21 11.26 4.69 9.89
N GLY A 22 11.78 3.45 9.81
CA GLY A 22 11.40 2.35 10.69
C GLY A 22 10.09 1.68 10.33
N ALA A 23 9.53 1.91 9.14
CA ALA A 23 8.24 1.36 8.72
C ALA A 23 8.28 -0.14 8.41
N HIS A 24 9.42 -0.64 7.95
CA HIS A 24 9.66 -2.05 7.69
C HIS A 24 11.17 -2.34 7.67
N THR A 25 11.54 -3.60 7.59
CA THR A 25 12.93 -4.03 7.45
C THR A 25 13.30 -4.21 5.98
N LEU A 26 14.60 -4.37 5.68
CA LEU A 26 15.11 -4.72 4.36
C LEU A 26 16.35 -5.62 4.51
N PRO A 27 16.68 -6.45 3.51
CA PRO A 27 17.93 -7.21 3.52
C PRO A 27 19.13 -6.27 3.50
N GLN A 28 20.16 -6.55 4.30
CA GLN A 28 21.37 -5.73 4.37
C GLN A 28 22.03 -5.57 2.99
N ALA A 29 22.06 -6.63 2.17
CA ALA A 29 22.64 -6.57 0.83
C ALA A 29 21.98 -5.53 -0.08
N LEU A 30 20.67 -5.28 0.09
CA LEU A 30 19.95 -4.25 -0.66
C LEU A 30 20.34 -2.84 -0.18
N LEU A 31 20.55 -2.68 1.12
CA LEU A 31 21.02 -1.43 1.71
C LEU A 31 22.45 -1.11 1.25
N ASP A 32 23.34 -2.11 1.26
CA ASP A 32 24.72 -1.99 0.80
C ASP A 32 24.78 -1.58 -0.68
N ASP A 33 24.00 -2.23 -1.54
CA ASP A 33 23.89 -1.87 -2.97
C ASP A 33 23.35 -0.45 -3.17
N TYR A 34 22.42 -0.02 -2.32
CA TYR A 34 21.87 1.33 -2.37
C TYR A 34 22.89 2.38 -1.94
N ASP A 35 23.62 2.15 -0.85
CA ASP A 35 24.66 3.05 -0.37
C ASP A 35 25.83 3.13 -1.37
N GLU A 36 26.18 2.01 -2.03
CA GLU A 36 27.15 2.00 -3.14
C GLU A 36 26.67 2.89 -4.31
N LEU A 37 25.39 2.77 -4.70
CA LEU A 37 24.82 3.61 -5.75
C LEU A 37 24.88 5.10 -5.39
N LEU A 38 24.52 5.46 -4.15
CA LEU A 38 24.59 6.85 -3.69
C LEU A 38 26.01 7.40 -3.76
N ARG A 39 26.99 6.63 -3.28
CA ARG A 39 28.41 6.98 -3.33
C ARG A 39 28.89 7.17 -4.78
N LEU A 40 28.54 6.26 -5.69
CA LEU A 40 28.90 6.36 -7.11
C LEU A 40 28.29 7.60 -7.79
N ILE A 41 27.08 8.00 -7.40
CA ILE A 41 26.43 9.21 -7.92
C ILE A 41 27.13 10.46 -7.38
N GLU A 42 27.45 10.49 -6.07
CA GLU A 42 28.11 11.62 -5.42
C GLU A 42 29.52 11.86 -5.97
N GLU A 43 30.31 10.79 -6.11
CA GLU A 43 31.66 10.86 -6.70
C GLU A 43 31.63 11.11 -8.21
N GLY A 44 30.56 10.68 -8.89
CA GLY A 44 30.44 10.71 -10.34
C GLY A 44 29.86 12.00 -10.90
N LYS A 45 29.21 12.84 -10.08
CA LYS A 45 28.58 14.10 -10.50
C LYS A 45 29.36 15.32 -10.00
N ASN A 46 29.42 16.37 -10.81
CA ASN A 46 30.00 17.65 -10.43
C ASN A 46 29.02 18.52 -9.61
N ALA A 47 29.45 19.69 -9.17
CA ALA A 47 28.64 20.64 -8.41
C ALA A 47 27.36 21.10 -9.14
N GLN A 48 27.31 20.98 -10.47
CA GLN A 48 26.13 21.28 -11.29
C GLN A 48 25.23 20.06 -11.52
N GLY A 49 25.49 18.94 -10.84
CA GLY A 49 24.71 17.71 -10.96
C GLY A 49 24.92 16.94 -12.26
N ARG A 50 25.96 17.28 -13.05
CA ARG A 50 26.28 16.60 -14.31
C ARG A 50 27.33 15.53 -14.09
N TRP A 51 27.23 14.41 -14.82
CA TRP A 51 28.24 13.37 -14.80
C TRP A 51 29.61 13.90 -15.25
N ILE A 52 30.64 13.62 -14.46
CA ILE A 52 32.03 14.02 -14.72
C ILE A 52 32.61 13.23 -15.91
N SER A 53 32.13 12.01 -16.14
CA SER A 53 32.49 11.21 -17.32
C SER A 53 31.43 10.17 -17.68
N PRO A 54 31.39 9.70 -18.95
CA PRO A 54 30.54 8.58 -19.36
C PRO A 54 30.81 7.27 -18.58
N ARG A 55 32.05 7.08 -18.11
CA ARG A 55 32.44 5.91 -17.31
C ARG A 55 31.80 5.95 -15.92
N ALA A 56 31.75 7.12 -15.29
CA ALA A 56 31.10 7.30 -14.00
C ALA A 56 29.59 7.02 -14.11
N GLU A 57 28.94 7.58 -15.14
CA GLU A 57 27.52 7.33 -15.45
C GLU A 57 27.23 5.83 -15.65
N ASN A 58 28.01 5.14 -16.50
CA ASN A 58 27.84 3.71 -16.77
C ASN A 58 28.04 2.86 -15.49
N THR A 59 28.96 3.25 -14.61
CA THR A 59 29.23 2.52 -13.36
C THR A 59 28.06 2.65 -12.39
N ALA A 60 27.52 3.86 -12.21
CA ALA A 60 26.32 4.10 -11.43
C ALA A 60 25.08 3.41 -12.04
N GLU A 61 24.95 3.40 -13.36
CA GLU A 61 23.87 2.70 -14.06
C GLU A 61 23.91 1.19 -13.80
N LYS A 62 25.09 0.57 -13.83
CA LYS A 62 25.25 -0.86 -13.49
C LYS A 62 24.86 -1.18 -12.05
N ALA A 63 25.23 -0.32 -11.09
CA ALA A 63 24.81 -0.45 -9.70
C ALA A 63 23.28 -0.31 -9.56
N ALA A 64 22.68 0.66 -10.26
CA ALA A 64 21.24 0.84 -10.30
C ALA A 64 20.51 -0.38 -10.90
N ILE A 65 21.05 -0.98 -11.97
CA ILE A 65 20.51 -2.21 -12.57
C ILE A 65 20.61 -3.40 -11.59
N ARG A 66 21.70 -3.51 -10.83
CA ARG A 66 21.86 -4.56 -9.81
C ARG A 66 20.81 -4.41 -8.70
N LEU A 67 20.66 -3.21 -8.14
CA LEU A 67 19.62 -2.89 -7.17
C LEU A 67 18.22 -3.17 -7.73
N HIS A 68 17.98 -2.80 -8.99
CA HIS A 68 16.72 -3.08 -9.68
C HIS A 68 16.43 -4.58 -9.81
N ARG A 69 17.44 -5.40 -10.12
CA ARG A 69 17.29 -6.86 -10.25
C ARG A 69 16.91 -7.51 -8.93
N LEU A 70 17.57 -7.14 -7.83
CA LEU A 70 17.22 -7.61 -6.48
C LEU A 70 15.76 -7.29 -6.14
N GLY A 71 15.30 -6.10 -6.51
CA GLY A 71 13.92 -5.67 -6.32
C GLY A 71 12.92 -6.06 -7.42
N ASN A 72 13.27 -6.88 -8.43
CA ASN A 72 12.35 -7.26 -9.53
C ASN A 72 12.29 -8.76 -9.85
N TYR A 73 13.42 -9.45 -9.98
CA TYR A 73 13.44 -10.84 -10.46
C TYR A 73 13.49 -11.81 -9.28
N GLY A 74 12.33 -12.35 -8.89
CA GLY A 74 12.18 -13.37 -7.83
C GLY A 74 12.32 -12.87 -6.39
N GLY A 75 12.96 -11.72 -6.18
CA GLY A 75 13.15 -11.12 -4.85
C GLY A 75 11.97 -10.29 -4.34
N ARG A 76 11.04 -9.86 -5.21
CA ARG A 76 9.90 -9.01 -4.81
C ARG A 76 8.98 -9.69 -3.82
N ASP A 77 8.61 -10.92 -4.13
CA ASP A 77 7.71 -11.69 -3.29
C ASP A 77 8.38 -12.00 -1.95
N GLY A 78 9.68 -12.35 -1.96
CA GLY A 78 10.47 -12.47 -0.72
C GLY A 78 10.51 -11.17 0.09
N LEU A 79 10.71 -10.01 -0.56
CA LEU A 79 10.65 -8.72 0.12
C LEU A 79 9.27 -8.43 0.72
N ILE A 80 8.20 -8.79 0.01
CA ILE A 80 6.84 -8.64 0.52
C ILE A 80 6.62 -9.57 1.72
N THR A 81 6.89 -10.86 1.58
CA THR A 81 6.65 -11.90 2.59
C THR A 81 7.53 -11.74 3.82
N ASP A 82 8.81 -11.42 3.66
CA ASP A 82 9.78 -11.45 4.76
C ASP A 82 9.91 -10.10 5.48
N HIS A 83 9.51 -9.00 4.82
CA HIS A 83 9.74 -7.66 5.37
C HIS A 83 8.49 -6.78 5.44
N ILE A 84 7.62 -6.82 4.43
CA ILE A 84 6.44 -5.94 4.38
C ILE A 84 5.25 -6.54 5.12
N ALA A 85 4.95 -7.83 4.92
CA ALA A 85 3.83 -8.50 5.59
C ALA A 85 3.99 -8.48 7.12
N PRO A 86 5.15 -8.83 7.72
CA PRO A 86 5.34 -8.78 9.17
C PRO A 86 5.24 -7.34 9.72
N ALA A 87 5.70 -6.35 8.95
CA ALA A 87 5.58 -4.95 9.32
C ALA A 87 4.12 -4.47 9.30
N LEU A 88 3.35 -4.89 8.29
CA LEU A 88 1.91 -4.65 8.24
C LEU A 88 1.20 -5.29 9.44
N ASP A 89 1.47 -6.56 9.73
CA ASP A 89 0.85 -7.28 10.85
C ASP A 89 1.14 -6.58 12.18
N THR A 90 2.41 -6.26 12.43
CA THR A 90 2.86 -5.52 13.63
C THR A 90 2.16 -4.18 13.74
N TYR A 91 2.04 -3.44 12.63
CA TYR A 91 1.37 -2.16 12.60
C TYR A 91 -0.13 -2.29 12.87
N ILE A 92 -0.83 -3.25 12.27
CA ILE A 92 -2.26 -3.49 12.47
C ILE A 92 -2.55 -3.89 13.92
N GLU A 93 -1.70 -4.72 14.53
CA GLU A 93 -1.81 -5.07 15.94
C GLU A 93 -1.66 -3.83 16.85
N ARG A 94 -0.58 -3.05 16.65
CA ARG A 94 -0.35 -1.79 17.38
C ARG A 94 -1.48 -0.79 17.19
N PHE A 95 -1.99 -0.65 15.97
CA PHE A 95 -3.09 0.24 15.63
C PHE A 95 -4.39 -0.21 16.30
N THR A 96 -4.68 -1.51 16.30
CA THR A 96 -5.84 -2.09 17.00
C THR A 96 -5.79 -1.81 18.50
N GLN A 97 -4.62 -1.98 19.11
CA GLN A 97 -4.42 -1.64 20.52
C GLN A 97 -4.64 -0.15 20.77
N ALA A 98 -4.05 0.71 19.94
CA ALA A 98 -4.21 2.16 20.06
C ALA A 98 -5.68 2.59 19.91
N ARG A 99 -6.46 1.97 19.02
CA ARG A 99 -7.90 2.23 18.91
C ARG A 99 -8.64 1.93 20.20
N ARG A 100 -8.37 0.76 20.80
CA ARG A 100 -9.00 0.35 22.07
C ARG A 100 -8.66 1.34 23.19
N THR A 101 -7.40 1.73 23.31
CA THR A 101 -6.94 2.68 24.33
C THR A 101 -7.50 4.08 24.11
N ALA A 102 -7.58 4.57 22.86
CA ALA A 102 -8.11 5.89 22.53
C ALA A 102 -9.64 6.00 22.73
N GLY A 103 -10.35 4.87 22.76
CA GLY A 103 -11.80 4.83 23.01
C GLY A 103 -12.59 5.69 22.04
N GLN A 104 -13.39 6.63 22.57
CA GLN A 104 -14.20 7.53 21.75
C GLN A 104 -13.37 8.40 20.76
N TYR A 105 -12.11 8.71 21.10
CA TYR A 105 -11.25 9.53 20.26
C TYR A 105 -10.76 8.79 19.01
N ALA A 106 -10.83 7.45 18.99
CA ALA A 106 -10.45 6.66 17.82
C ALA A 106 -11.32 6.90 16.58
N TYR A 107 -12.48 7.52 16.77
CA TYR A 107 -13.44 7.88 15.72
C TYR A 107 -13.41 9.37 15.35
N SER A 108 -12.59 10.17 16.05
CA SER A 108 -12.53 11.59 15.74
C SER A 108 -11.59 11.85 14.56
N PRO A 109 -12.04 12.60 13.54
CA PRO A 109 -11.17 13.05 12.44
C PRO A 109 -10.31 14.26 12.82
N VAL A 110 -10.54 14.89 13.99
CA VAL A 110 -9.87 16.14 14.39
C VAL A 110 -9.32 16.04 15.81
N VAL A 111 -8.22 16.75 16.05
CA VAL A 111 -7.66 16.88 17.41
C VAL A 111 -8.50 17.86 18.20
N HIS A 112 -9.01 17.43 19.36
CA HIS A 112 -9.75 18.28 20.28
C HIS A 112 -8.86 18.70 21.45
N THR A 113 -9.03 19.93 21.95
CA THR A 113 -8.33 20.40 23.15
C THR A 113 -8.59 19.52 24.38
N ALA A 114 -9.77 18.88 24.45
CA ALA A 114 -10.12 17.91 25.49
C ALA A 114 -9.14 16.72 25.54
N MET A 115 -8.55 16.32 24.41
CA MET A 115 -7.56 15.23 24.36
C MET A 115 -6.30 15.54 25.18
N LEU A 116 -5.98 16.82 25.42
CA LEU A 116 -4.84 17.21 26.25
C LEU A 116 -5.02 16.87 27.73
N LEU A 117 -6.28 16.68 28.16
CA LEU A 117 -6.63 16.36 29.55
C LEU A 117 -6.70 14.84 29.80
N GLU A 118 -6.63 14.04 28.75
CA GLU A 118 -6.69 12.58 28.85
C GLU A 118 -5.44 11.99 29.49
N PRO A 119 -5.49 10.77 30.05
CA PRO A 119 -4.32 10.02 30.50
C PRO A 119 -3.21 9.91 29.45
N GLN A 120 -1.96 9.76 29.90
CA GLN A 120 -0.76 9.71 29.02
C GLN A 120 -0.88 8.64 27.94
N ASP A 121 -1.30 7.43 28.31
CA ASP A 121 -1.50 6.28 27.43
C ASP A 121 -2.58 6.52 26.37
N VAL A 122 -3.68 7.21 26.73
CA VAL A 122 -4.72 7.64 25.79
C VAL A 122 -4.16 8.65 24.79
N ARG A 123 -3.38 9.63 25.25
CA ARG A 123 -2.74 10.62 24.35
C ARG A 123 -1.75 9.96 23.39
N GLU A 124 -0.92 9.05 23.88
CA GLU A 124 0.02 8.28 23.07
C GLU A 124 -0.71 7.42 22.03
N ALA A 125 -1.80 6.77 22.42
CA ALA A 125 -2.65 6.02 21.51
C ALA A 125 -3.25 6.91 20.40
N ILE A 126 -3.71 8.12 20.74
CA ILE A 126 -4.19 9.09 19.75
C ILE A 126 -3.08 9.47 18.77
N VAL A 127 -1.85 9.69 19.24
CA VAL A 127 -0.70 9.97 18.36
C VAL A 127 -0.47 8.83 17.37
N VAL A 128 -0.50 7.57 17.82
CA VAL A 128 -0.39 6.40 16.92
C VAL A 128 -1.46 6.42 15.83
N LEU A 129 -2.72 6.73 16.18
CA LEU A 129 -3.79 6.82 15.21
C LEU A 129 -3.56 7.97 14.21
N LEU A 130 -3.13 9.14 14.66
CA LEU A 130 -2.91 10.29 13.77
C LEU A 130 -1.69 10.12 12.86
N GLU A 131 -0.64 9.46 13.34
CA GLU A 131 0.58 9.14 12.56
C GLU A 131 0.36 8.02 11.54
N SER A 132 -0.82 7.39 11.54
CA SER A 132 -1.16 6.30 10.63
C SER A 132 -0.97 6.68 9.16
N THR A 133 -1.26 7.93 8.78
CA THR A 133 -1.04 8.40 7.39
C THR A 133 0.42 8.27 6.97
N HIS A 134 1.34 8.48 7.90
CA HIS A 134 2.77 8.39 7.65
C HIS A 134 3.24 6.94 7.66
N TYR A 135 3.06 6.23 8.77
CA TYR A 135 3.68 4.91 8.97
C TYR A 135 3.02 3.82 8.11
N TYR A 136 1.70 3.73 8.14
CA TYR A 136 0.96 2.82 7.25
C TYR A 136 1.15 3.22 5.78
N GLY A 137 1.14 4.53 5.49
CA GLY A 137 1.39 5.05 4.14
C GLY A 137 2.73 4.57 3.58
N GLN A 138 3.78 4.52 4.40
CA GLN A 138 5.10 4.02 4.01
C GLN A 138 5.13 2.52 3.73
N ILE A 139 4.57 1.69 4.63
CA ILE A 139 4.45 0.23 4.42
C ILE A 139 3.74 -0.05 3.09
N ARG A 140 2.68 0.69 2.82
CA ARG A 140 1.86 0.52 1.63
C ARG A 140 2.50 1.00 0.35
N GLN A 141 3.20 2.12 0.39
CA GLN A 141 3.93 2.59 -0.79
C GLN A 141 5.05 1.60 -1.15
N ALA A 142 5.76 1.06 -0.14
CA ALA A 142 6.73 -0.01 -0.33
C ALA A 142 6.08 -1.26 -0.94
N TRP A 143 4.96 -1.72 -0.39
CA TRP A 143 4.17 -2.82 -0.95
C TRP A 143 3.74 -2.58 -2.40
N ALA A 144 3.14 -1.42 -2.69
CA ALA A 144 2.67 -1.06 -4.02
C ALA A 144 3.81 -0.97 -5.05
N LEU A 145 4.96 -0.44 -4.63
CA LEU A 145 6.18 -0.43 -5.43
C LEU A 145 6.64 -1.86 -5.77
N LEU A 146 6.70 -2.74 -4.78
CA LEU A 146 7.16 -4.12 -4.96
C LEU A 146 6.22 -4.94 -5.85
N ARG A 147 4.91 -4.66 -5.84
CA ARG A 147 3.95 -5.27 -6.78
C ARG A 147 3.97 -4.69 -8.19
N GLY A 148 4.79 -3.67 -8.45
CA GLY A 148 4.90 -3.04 -9.77
C GLY A 148 3.89 -1.94 -10.07
N GLY A 149 3.16 -1.43 -9.06
CA GLY A 149 2.08 -0.45 -9.23
C GLY A 149 2.51 0.96 -9.64
N LEU A 150 3.81 1.29 -9.67
CA LEU A 150 4.31 2.63 -9.99
C LEU A 150 4.85 2.79 -11.42
N TYR A 151 4.94 1.71 -12.21
CA TYR A 151 5.36 1.78 -13.62
C TYR A 151 4.23 1.30 -14.54
N GLY A 152 3.73 2.22 -15.36
CA GLY A 152 2.59 2.02 -16.25
C GLY A 152 2.73 0.90 -17.28
N ALA A 153 1.58 0.60 -17.90
CA ALA A 153 1.24 -0.40 -18.91
C ALA A 153 0.73 -1.77 -18.40
N ALA A 154 1.24 -2.31 -17.29
CA ALA A 154 0.61 -3.48 -16.62
C ALA A 154 -0.34 -3.07 -15.48
N ALA A 155 -0.15 -1.87 -14.92
CA ALA A 155 -1.05 -1.24 -13.96
C ALA A 155 -2.41 -0.81 -14.54
N ALA A 156 -2.58 -0.86 -15.88
CA ALA A 156 -3.81 -0.44 -16.57
C ALA A 156 -4.98 -1.42 -16.40
N ASN A 157 -4.75 -2.62 -15.88
CA ASN A 157 -5.80 -3.60 -15.58
C ASN A 157 -5.92 -3.94 -14.09
N THR A 158 -5.11 -3.38 -13.20
CA THR A 158 -5.24 -3.61 -11.76
C THR A 158 -6.09 -2.50 -11.14
N ASN A 159 -7.39 -2.51 -11.42
CA ASN A 159 -8.45 -1.69 -10.77
C ASN A 159 -8.62 -2.00 -9.27
N THR A 160 -7.60 -2.55 -8.63
CA THR A 160 -7.65 -3.26 -7.35
C THR A 160 -6.56 -2.71 -6.46
N GLY A 161 -6.95 -1.78 -5.58
CA GLY A 161 -6.06 -1.05 -4.67
C GLY A 161 -6.02 0.47 -4.91
N VAL A 162 -6.56 0.94 -6.04
CA VAL A 162 -6.71 2.36 -6.32
C VAL A 162 -8.10 2.79 -5.87
N ASP A 163 -8.17 3.56 -4.78
CA ASP A 163 -9.36 4.36 -4.46
C ASP A 163 -9.78 5.11 -5.74
N PRO A 164 -11.07 5.30 -6.04
CA PRO A 164 -11.51 6.18 -7.12
C PRO A 164 -10.92 7.62 -7.09
N ARG A 165 -10.14 7.99 -6.06
CA ARG A 165 -9.29 9.21 -6.01
C ARG A 165 -7.78 9.01 -6.19
N GLY A 166 -7.28 7.82 -6.48
CA GLY A 166 -5.83 7.55 -6.59
C GLY A 166 -5.09 7.52 -5.25
N ALA A 167 -5.78 7.77 -4.13
CA ALA A 167 -5.18 7.74 -2.81
C ALA A 167 -5.27 6.32 -2.26
N LEU A 168 -4.16 5.56 -2.37
CA LEU A 168 -3.74 4.50 -1.45
C LEU A 168 -4.87 4.11 -0.45
N SER A 169 -5.84 3.27 -0.83
CA SER A 169 -6.95 2.86 0.06
C SER A 169 -6.71 1.47 0.61
N PRO A 170 -6.89 1.21 1.92
CA PRO A 170 -6.49 -0.04 2.60
C PRO A 170 -7.15 -1.33 2.07
N LEU A 171 -8.02 -1.21 1.08
CA LEU A 171 -8.82 -2.31 0.53
C LEU A 171 -8.00 -3.35 -0.22
N GLY A 172 -6.89 -2.93 -0.85
CA GLY A 172 -6.00 -3.88 -1.54
C GLY A 172 -5.26 -4.81 -0.58
N GLU A 173 -5.24 -4.44 0.70
CA GLU A 173 -4.64 -5.16 1.81
C GLU A 173 -5.68 -5.93 2.64
N VAL A 174 -6.93 -6.07 2.18
CA VAL A 174 -7.99 -6.79 2.90
C VAL A 174 -8.40 -8.04 2.12
N ARG A 175 -8.13 -9.22 2.69
CA ARG A 175 -8.37 -10.52 2.04
C ARG A 175 -9.85 -10.84 1.89
N ASN A 176 -10.65 -10.53 2.92
CA ASN A 176 -12.08 -10.83 3.00
C ASN A 176 -12.96 -9.65 2.55
N ILE A 177 -12.47 -8.80 1.63
CA ILE A 177 -13.18 -7.55 1.30
C ILE A 177 -14.60 -7.77 0.76
N ALA A 178 -14.83 -8.89 0.06
CA ALA A 178 -16.14 -9.23 -0.47
C ALA A 178 -17.16 -9.62 0.60
N ASP A 179 -16.70 -10.06 1.77
CA ASP A 179 -17.57 -10.37 2.91
C ASP A 179 -17.97 -9.09 3.66
N LEU A 180 -17.07 -8.10 3.69
CA LEU A 180 -17.31 -6.81 4.34
C LEU A 180 -18.18 -5.90 3.48
N GLU A 181 -17.89 -5.83 2.19
CA GLU A 181 -18.58 -4.93 1.25
C GLU A 181 -18.85 -5.64 -0.07
N PRO A 182 -19.95 -6.41 -0.20
CA PRO A 182 -20.23 -7.21 -1.39
C PRO A 182 -20.27 -6.44 -2.71
N GLU A 183 -20.49 -5.11 -2.67
CA GLU A 183 -20.53 -4.24 -3.85
C GLU A 183 -19.16 -3.66 -4.25
N TRP A 184 -18.07 -4.07 -3.58
CA TRP A 184 -16.72 -3.54 -3.81
C TRP A 184 -16.24 -3.62 -5.28
N VAL A 185 -16.68 -4.61 -6.08
CA VAL A 185 -16.35 -4.71 -7.52
C VAL A 185 -16.98 -3.59 -8.34
N ASN A 186 -18.20 -3.16 -7.98
CA ASN A 186 -18.89 -2.07 -8.66
C ASN A 186 -18.22 -0.71 -8.37
N ALA A 187 -17.52 -0.60 -7.23
CA ALA A 187 -16.83 0.62 -6.84
C ALA A 187 -15.73 1.07 -7.82
N GLY A 188 -15.04 0.10 -8.44
CA GLY A 188 -14.02 0.37 -9.45
C GLY A 188 -14.58 0.75 -10.83
N ASN A 189 -15.83 0.37 -11.14
CA ASN A 189 -16.40 0.47 -12.49
C ASN A 189 -17.45 1.58 -12.64
N VAL A 190 -18.17 1.93 -11.57
CA VAL A 190 -19.38 2.79 -11.65
C VAL A 190 -19.18 4.12 -10.90
N GLY A 191 -18.04 4.31 -10.22
CA GLY A 191 -17.78 5.51 -9.41
C GLY A 191 -18.68 5.63 -8.18
N ALA A 192 -19.63 4.72 -7.98
CA ALA A 192 -20.38 4.53 -6.75
C ALA A 192 -19.40 4.07 -5.68
N LYS A 193 -19.32 4.80 -4.56
CA LYS A 193 -18.42 4.47 -3.46
C LYS A 193 -19.26 3.81 -2.38
N PRO A 194 -19.23 2.47 -2.25
CA PRO A 194 -20.04 1.77 -1.25
C PRO A 194 -19.56 2.04 0.17
N TRP A 195 -18.40 2.69 0.33
CA TRP A 195 -17.78 2.90 1.63
C TRP A 195 -18.61 3.83 2.54
N PRO A 196 -18.74 3.51 3.83
CA PRO A 196 -19.49 4.34 4.78
C PRO A 196 -18.74 5.61 5.20
N TRP A 197 -17.54 5.83 4.68
CA TRP A 197 -16.74 7.04 4.92
C TRP A 197 -16.68 7.94 3.69
N GLY A 198 -16.71 9.25 3.94
CA GLY A 198 -16.50 10.24 2.91
C GLY A 198 -15.10 10.20 2.32
N ASP A 199 -14.96 10.77 1.13
CA ASP A 199 -13.70 10.75 0.38
C ASP A 199 -12.50 11.39 1.08
N GLN A 200 -12.74 12.28 2.04
CA GLN A 200 -11.71 12.97 2.82
C GLN A 200 -11.52 12.37 4.22
N ALA A 201 -12.11 11.22 4.49
CA ALA A 201 -11.91 10.55 5.77
C ALA A 201 -10.43 10.24 5.98
N PRO A 202 -9.85 10.63 7.14
CA PRO A 202 -8.48 10.27 7.49
C PRO A 202 -8.25 8.75 7.48
N ILE A 203 -7.02 8.33 7.20
CA ILE A 203 -6.70 6.90 7.05
C ILE A 203 -7.03 6.09 8.30
N HIS A 204 -6.89 6.66 9.50
CA HIS A 204 -7.17 5.97 10.76
C HIS A 204 -8.66 5.71 10.96
N ILE A 205 -9.51 6.55 10.37
CA ILE A 205 -10.96 6.31 10.34
C ILE A 205 -11.29 5.15 9.39
N LYS A 206 -10.67 5.13 8.20
CA LYS A 206 -10.85 4.05 7.22
C LYS A 206 -10.38 2.69 7.78
N LEU A 207 -9.15 2.66 8.30
CA LEU A 207 -8.58 1.47 8.95
C LEU A 207 -9.40 1.05 10.16
N GLY A 208 -9.86 2.02 10.93
CA GLY A 208 -10.67 1.78 12.10
C GLY A 208 -11.95 1.04 11.80
N TRP A 209 -12.72 1.55 10.83
CA TRP A 209 -13.93 0.88 10.38
C TRP A 209 -13.64 -0.53 9.87
N LEU A 210 -12.59 -0.73 9.06
CA LEU A 210 -12.23 -2.06 8.56
C LEU A 210 -11.99 -3.05 9.69
N ILE A 211 -11.23 -2.65 10.72
CA ILE A 211 -10.96 -3.48 11.89
C ILE A 211 -12.26 -3.77 12.66
N ASP A 212 -13.11 -2.76 12.85
CA ASP A 212 -14.38 -2.90 13.58
C ASP A 212 -15.35 -3.86 12.85
N HIS A 213 -15.17 -4.06 11.54
CA HIS A 213 -15.98 -4.97 10.71
C HIS A 213 -15.31 -6.32 10.45
N GLY A 214 -14.15 -6.59 11.07
CA GLY A 214 -13.47 -7.88 10.97
C GLY A 214 -12.63 -8.04 9.71
N ALA A 215 -12.03 -6.96 9.21
CA ALA A 215 -11.10 -7.04 8.08
C ALA A 215 -9.87 -7.90 8.38
N GLU A 216 -9.58 -8.80 7.46
CA GLU A 216 -8.39 -9.64 7.45
C GLU A 216 -7.30 -8.95 6.64
N PHE A 217 -6.42 -8.23 7.34
CA PHE A 217 -5.30 -7.53 6.70
C PHE A 217 -4.22 -8.51 6.25
N TRP A 218 -3.65 -8.24 5.08
CA TRP A 218 -2.49 -8.96 4.55
C TRP A 218 -1.77 -8.13 3.49
N ALA A 219 -0.50 -8.44 3.25
CA ALA A 219 0.28 -7.87 2.16
C ALA A 219 0.48 -8.95 1.08
N PRO A 220 -0.45 -9.10 0.12
CA PRO A 220 -0.31 -10.13 -0.90
C PRO A 220 0.84 -9.82 -1.85
N THR A 221 1.47 -10.85 -2.38
CA THR A 221 2.30 -10.77 -3.59
C THR A 221 1.46 -10.33 -4.80
N ALA A 222 2.11 -9.98 -5.91
CA ALA A 222 1.39 -9.63 -7.14
C ALA A 222 0.50 -10.80 -7.61
N LEU A 223 1.04 -12.03 -7.59
CA LEU A 223 0.32 -13.22 -8.02
C LEU A 223 -0.90 -13.52 -7.12
N GLU A 224 -0.73 -13.49 -5.80
CA GLU A 224 -1.83 -13.73 -4.86
C GLU A 224 -2.94 -12.70 -4.99
N HIS A 225 -2.58 -11.45 -5.23
CA HIS A 225 -3.54 -10.37 -5.42
C HIS A 225 -4.31 -10.53 -6.74
N ASP A 226 -3.65 -10.90 -7.83
CA ASP A 226 -4.30 -11.20 -9.11
C ASP A 226 -5.24 -12.42 -8.99
N GLN A 227 -4.82 -13.46 -8.27
CA GLN A 227 -5.66 -14.62 -7.98
C GLN A 227 -6.90 -14.24 -7.18
N LEU A 228 -6.73 -13.45 -6.11
CA LEU A 228 -7.85 -12.94 -5.33
C LEU A 228 -8.81 -12.17 -6.25
N TYR A 229 -8.31 -11.25 -7.06
CA TYR A 229 -9.14 -10.48 -7.99
C TYR A 229 -9.94 -11.38 -8.96
N VAL A 230 -9.31 -12.40 -9.54
CA VAL A 230 -10.00 -13.33 -10.44
C VAL A 230 -11.12 -14.08 -9.73
N GLN A 231 -10.84 -14.64 -8.54
CA GLN A 231 -11.84 -15.35 -7.73
C GLN A 231 -13.05 -14.47 -7.45
N LEU A 232 -12.75 -13.25 -7.03
CA LEU A 232 -13.68 -12.23 -6.65
C LEU A 232 -14.56 -11.73 -7.82
N ARG A 233 -13.95 -11.43 -8.97
CA ARG A 233 -14.67 -11.06 -10.19
C ARG A 233 -15.57 -12.18 -10.69
N ASP A 234 -15.11 -13.43 -10.62
CA ASP A 234 -15.86 -14.58 -11.11
C ASP A 234 -17.06 -14.89 -10.18
N ALA A 235 -16.92 -14.72 -8.86
CA ALA A 235 -18.03 -14.81 -7.90
C ALA A 235 -19.17 -13.83 -8.23
N ASP A 236 -18.83 -12.59 -8.60
CA ASP A 236 -19.82 -11.58 -8.96
C ASP A 236 -20.52 -11.88 -10.29
N ARG A 237 -19.80 -12.42 -11.27
CA ARG A 237 -20.42 -12.90 -12.52
C ARG A 237 -21.43 -14.00 -12.27
N VAL A 238 -21.12 -14.94 -11.37
CA VAL A 238 -22.06 -16.01 -10.97
C VAL A 238 -23.28 -15.41 -10.29
N LYS A 239 -23.12 -14.49 -9.34
CA LYS A 239 -24.26 -13.80 -8.69
C LYS A 239 -25.14 -13.06 -9.69
N ALA A 240 -24.54 -12.30 -10.62
CA ALA A 240 -25.27 -11.58 -11.65
C ALA A 240 -26.00 -12.52 -12.62
N GLY A 241 -25.38 -13.63 -13.00
CA GLY A 241 -26.00 -14.68 -13.81
C GLY A 241 -27.19 -15.35 -13.10
N HIS A 242 -27.05 -15.62 -11.79
CA HIS A 242 -28.10 -16.21 -10.97
C HIS A 242 -29.31 -15.26 -10.82
N LEU A 243 -29.07 -13.97 -10.56
CA LEU A 243 -30.11 -12.94 -10.50
C LEU A 243 -30.86 -12.77 -11.84
N ARG A 244 -30.17 -12.88 -12.98
CA ARG A 244 -30.81 -12.86 -14.30
C ARG A 244 -31.64 -14.11 -14.55
N ALA A 245 -31.16 -15.28 -14.14
CA ALA A 245 -31.90 -16.54 -14.27
C ALA A 245 -33.17 -16.55 -13.39
N THR A 246 -33.09 -16.09 -12.15
CA THR A 246 -34.26 -16.03 -11.25
C THR A 246 -35.24 -14.91 -11.62
N GLY A 247 -34.74 -13.76 -12.09
CA GLY A 247 -35.58 -12.69 -12.64
C GLY A 247 -36.34 -13.10 -13.92
N ALA A 248 -35.72 -13.91 -14.78
CA ALA A 248 -36.37 -14.49 -15.95
C ALA A 248 -37.45 -15.52 -15.59
N VAL A 249 -37.25 -16.29 -14.51
CA VAL A 249 -38.24 -17.29 -14.03
C VAL A 249 -39.48 -16.61 -13.42
N HIS A 250 -39.35 -15.43 -12.82
CA HIS A 250 -40.49 -14.67 -12.31
C HIS A 250 -41.31 -13.99 -13.41
N HIS A 251 -40.72 -13.67 -14.57
CA HIS A 251 -41.47 -13.15 -15.73
C HIS A 251 -42.09 -14.24 -16.62
N ALA A 252 -41.59 -15.47 -16.58
CA ALA A 252 -42.14 -16.60 -17.35
C ALA A 252 -43.37 -17.28 -16.68
N ARG A 253 -43.81 -16.81 -15.52
CA ARG A 253 -44.99 -17.33 -14.78
C ARG A 253 -46.15 -16.32 -14.68
N GLY A 254 -46.13 -15.24 -15.47
CA GLY A 254 -47.22 -14.27 -15.58
C GLY A 254 -48.09 -14.53 -16.79
#